data_AF-A0A3D1YAD6-F1
#
_entry.id   AF-A0A3D1YAD6-F1
#
_cell.length_a   1.000
_cell.length_b   1.000
_cell.length_c   1.000
_cell.angle_alpha   90.00
_cell.angle_beta   90.00
_cell.angle_gamma   90.00
#
_symmetry.space_group_name_H-M   'P 1'
#
loop_
_entity.id
_entity.type
_entity.pdbx_description
1 polymer ?
#
loop_
_entity_poly.entity_id
_entity_poly.type
_entity_poly.pdbx_seq_one_letter_code
_entity_poly.pdbx_strand_id
1 'polypeptide(L)'
;MSIASIFKKDNFISIPYIISYKIRPTAAAFFNLIKVGYSVFFEQVLMRIGFMLTAIMAADQGTDAMAAHQVGMNIMALSFSFGDGLQSTAVALIGRSLGAGDPDLAKEYGRTCRLIGAFIAVCLVGIYYFGASGLYHLFFREEHIVAIGVSIMHVIIFVVIFQICQVIYMGCLRGAGDTLYTAIASTISVTIIRTVVSYLFGYTLGFGIIGIWMGVLGDQISRFIFATVRFKQGKWVQIKI
;
A
#
# COMPACT_ATOMS: atom_id res chain seq x y z
N MET A 1 -20.28 8.64 -5.33
CA MET A 1 -21.76 8.73 -5.21
C MET A 1 -22.23 9.95 -5.99
N SER A 2 -23.23 9.81 -6.86
CA SER A 2 -23.77 10.94 -7.63
C SER A 2 -24.52 11.91 -6.70
N ILE A 3 -24.30 13.22 -6.85
CA ILE A 3 -24.91 14.28 -6.03
C ILE A 3 -26.45 14.19 -6.04
N ALA A 4 -27.04 13.69 -7.14
CA ALA A 4 -28.48 13.49 -7.28
C ALA A 4 -29.05 12.41 -6.33
N SER A 5 -28.21 11.49 -5.84
CA SER A 5 -28.62 10.42 -4.91
C SER A 5 -29.01 10.96 -3.52
N ILE A 6 -28.51 12.13 -3.15
CA ILE A 6 -28.66 12.73 -1.81
C ILE A 6 -30.04 13.41 -1.63
N PHE A 7 -30.77 13.64 -2.73
CA PHE A 7 -32.07 14.32 -2.73
C PHE A 7 -33.28 13.36 -2.72
N LYS A 8 -33.07 12.05 -2.86
CA LYS A 8 -34.16 11.06 -2.80
C LYS A 8 -34.49 10.73 -1.34
N LYS A 9 -35.77 10.78 -0.99
CA LYS A 9 -36.28 10.57 0.39
C LYS A 9 -35.99 9.17 0.95
N ASP A 10 -35.87 8.15 0.08
CA ASP A 10 -35.68 6.75 0.47
C ASP A 10 -34.20 6.32 0.57
N ASN A 11 -33.26 7.26 0.55
CA ASN A 11 -31.83 6.97 0.70
C ASN A 11 -31.34 7.22 2.12
N PHE A 12 -30.32 6.47 2.55
CA PHE A 12 -29.68 6.56 3.87
C PHE A 12 -29.21 7.97 4.27
N ILE A 13 -29.00 8.87 3.30
CA ILE A 13 -28.65 10.27 3.52
C ILE A 13 -29.57 11.14 2.63
N SER A 14 -30.73 11.54 3.14
CA SER A 14 -31.63 12.46 2.46
C SER A 14 -31.60 13.85 3.11
N ILE A 15 -31.00 14.83 2.41
CA ILE A 15 -30.92 16.23 2.88
C ILE A 15 -32.31 16.83 3.23
N PRO A 16 -33.39 16.58 2.47
CA PRO A 16 -34.72 17.08 2.80
C PRO A 16 -35.26 16.56 4.14
N TYR A 17 -34.90 15.33 4.52
CA TYR A 17 -35.31 14.70 5.78
C TYR A 17 -34.53 15.28 6.97
N ILE A 18 -33.22 15.51 6.81
CA ILE A 18 -32.37 16.15 7.82
C ILE A 18 -32.86 17.57 8.13
N ILE A 19 -33.28 18.32 7.10
CA ILE A 19 -33.84 19.67 7.23
C ILE A 19 -35.24 19.64 7.86
N SER A 20 -36.11 18.70 7.46
CA SER A 20 -37.47 18.62 8.02
C SER A 20 -37.51 18.19 9.48
N TYR A 21 -36.59 17.31 9.90
CA TYR A 21 -36.51 16.81 11.28
C TYR A 21 -35.53 17.57 12.18
N LYS A 22 -34.91 18.66 11.70
CA LYS A 22 -33.92 19.48 12.44
C LYS A 22 -32.86 18.64 13.16
N ILE A 23 -32.34 17.60 12.50
CA ILE A 23 -31.31 16.74 13.08
C ILE A 23 -30.04 17.57 13.24
N ARG A 24 -29.68 17.89 14.49
CA ARG A 24 -28.46 18.65 14.78
C ARG A 24 -27.25 17.73 14.74
N PRO A 25 -26.13 18.14 14.13
CA PRO A 25 -24.88 17.40 14.23
C PRO A 25 -24.53 17.29 15.72
N THR A 26 -24.56 16.07 16.23
CA THR A 26 -24.25 15.82 17.64
C THR A 26 -22.74 15.90 17.81
N ALA A 27 -22.25 16.70 18.76
CA ALA A 27 -20.82 16.83 19.02
C ALA A 27 -20.16 15.46 19.26
N ALA A 28 -20.89 14.51 19.85
CA ALA A 28 -20.45 13.12 20.01
C ALA A 28 -20.13 12.41 18.69
N ALA A 29 -20.92 12.62 17.63
CA ALA A 29 -20.65 12.06 16.30
C ALA A 29 -19.39 12.69 15.68
N PHE A 30 -19.19 13.99 15.89
CA PHE A 30 -17.99 14.70 15.45
C PHE A 30 -16.71 14.21 16.17
N PHE A 31 -16.76 14.05 17.50
CA PHE A 31 -15.63 13.50 18.26
C PHE A 31 -15.33 12.04 17.89
N ASN A 32 -16.34 11.23 17.58
CA ASN A 32 -16.13 9.87 17.06
C ASN A 32 -15.48 9.88 15.66
N LEU A 33 -15.90 10.78 14.77
CA LEU A 33 -15.26 10.96 13.46
C LEU A 33 -13.80 11.38 13.60
N ILE A 34 -13.50 12.33 14.49
CA ILE A 34 -12.11 12.73 14.79
C ILE A 34 -11.32 11.55 15.36
N LYS A 35 -11.89 10.78 16.29
CA LYS A 35 -11.24 9.63 16.91
C LYS A 35 -10.89 8.52 15.90
N VAL A 36 -11.70 8.34 14.86
CA VAL A 36 -11.37 7.39 13.77
C VAL A 36 -10.41 8.03 12.75
N GLY A 37 -10.65 9.29 12.41
CA GLY A 37 -9.92 10.01 11.38
C GLY A 37 -8.48 10.37 11.75
N TYR A 38 -8.18 10.66 13.02
CA TYR A 38 -6.84 11.09 13.42
C TYR A 38 -5.81 9.99 13.17
N SER A 39 -6.13 8.72 13.46
CA SER A 39 -5.20 7.61 13.24
C SER A 39 -4.83 7.46 11.77
N VAL A 40 -5.82 7.56 10.88
CA VAL A 40 -5.61 7.49 9.42
C VAL A 40 -4.84 8.71 8.92
N PHE A 41 -5.15 9.90 9.46
CA PHE A 41 -4.43 11.13 9.11
C PHE A 41 -2.95 11.04 9.49
N PHE A 42 -2.64 10.63 10.72
CA PHE A 42 -1.25 10.46 11.18
C PHE A 42 -0.51 9.39 10.36
N GLU A 43 -1.16 8.25 10.07
CA GLU A 43 -0.59 7.23 9.18
C GLU A 43 -0.23 7.84 7.81
N GLN A 44 -1.16 8.54 7.16
CA GLN A 44 -0.94 9.16 5.85
C GLN A 44 0.18 10.19 5.86
N VAL A 45 0.22 11.07 6.87
CA VAL A 45 1.27 12.09 7.01
C VAL A 45 2.64 11.42 7.19
N LEU A 46 2.75 10.44 8.09
CA LEU A 46 4.00 9.72 8.33
C LEU A 46 4.46 8.93 7.11
N MET A 47 3.52 8.36 6.34
CA MET A 47 3.84 7.72 5.09
C MET A 47 4.42 8.70 4.06
N ARG A 48 3.80 9.86 3.91
CA ARG A 48 4.25 10.93 3.00
C ARG A 48 5.62 11.46 3.38
N ILE A 49 5.87 11.67 4.67
CA ILE A 49 7.19 12.09 5.18
C ILE A 49 8.26 11.09 4.76
N GLY A 50 8.05 9.79 4.98
CA GLY A 50 9.07 8.82 4.59
C GLY A 50 9.29 8.73 3.07
N PHE A 51 8.25 8.94 2.25
CA PHE A 51 8.41 8.99 0.79
C PHE A 51 9.25 10.20 0.40
N MET A 52 9.00 11.35 1.04
CA MET A 52 9.77 12.57 0.84
C MET A 52 11.23 12.38 1.25
N LEU A 53 11.51 11.73 2.39
CA LEU A 53 12.88 11.43 2.83
C LEU A 53 13.62 10.56 1.81
N THR A 54 12.97 9.51 1.30
CA THR A 54 13.54 8.64 0.27
C THR A 54 13.84 9.41 -1.02
N ALA A 55 12.93 10.32 -1.43
CA ALA A 55 13.12 11.15 -2.61
C ALA A 55 14.25 12.18 -2.44
N ILE A 56 14.39 12.77 -1.24
CA ILE A 56 15.51 13.68 -0.93
C ILE A 56 16.84 12.93 -0.99
N MET A 57 16.91 11.72 -0.41
CA MET A 57 18.12 10.89 -0.50
C MET A 57 18.45 10.52 -1.95
N ALA A 58 17.43 10.25 -2.79
CA ALA A 58 17.65 9.95 -4.20
C ALA A 58 18.12 11.18 -4.99
N ALA A 59 17.60 12.37 -4.68
CA ALA A 59 18.03 13.63 -5.27
C ALA A 59 19.49 13.98 -4.94
N ASP A 60 19.94 13.64 -3.74
CA ASP A 60 21.32 13.83 -3.27
C ASP A 60 22.33 12.95 -4.05
N GLN A 61 21.89 11.85 -4.66
CA GLN A 61 22.72 10.99 -5.52
C GLN A 61 22.94 11.57 -6.93
N GLY A 62 22.33 12.70 -7.26
CA GLY A 62 22.48 13.38 -8.54
C GLY A 62 21.25 13.32 -9.45
N THR A 63 21.23 14.20 -10.44
CA THR A 63 20.07 14.40 -11.33
C THR A 63 19.71 13.14 -12.13
N ASP A 64 20.70 12.43 -12.64
CA ASP A 64 20.50 11.21 -13.43
C ASP A 64 19.91 10.08 -12.59
N ALA A 65 20.38 9.91 -11.35
CA ALA A 65 19.86 8.93 -10.41
C ALA A 65 18.41 9.24 -10.00
N MET A 66 18.10 10.52 -9.79
CA MET A 66 16.74 10.97 -9.47
C MET A 66 15.78 10.76 -10.66
N ALA A 67 16.23 11.00 -11.88
CA ALA A 67 15.43 10.76 -13.08
C ALA A 67 15.10 9.25 -13.23
N ALA A 68 16.09 8.38 -13.07
CA ALA A 68 15.90 6.93 -13.09
C ALA A 68 15.00 6.45 -11.93
N HIS A 69 15.13 7.06 -10.75
CA HIS A 69 14.27 6.79 -9.59
C HIS A 69 12.82 7.14 -9.86
N GLN A 70 12.53 8.28 -10.48
CA GLN A 70 11.16 8.69 -10.78
C GLN A 70 10.47 7.71 -11.75
N VAL A 71 11.19 7.23 -12.77
CA VAL A 71 10.67 6.19 -13.67
C VAL A 71 10.42 4.88 -12.90
N GLY A 72 11.36 4.47 -12.03
CA GLY A 72 11.18 3.29 -11.19
C GLY A 72 9.96 3.38 -10.27
N MET A 73 9.71 4.56 -9.69
CA MET A 73 8.53 4.83 -8.85
C MET A 73 7.22 4.74 -9.66
N ASN A 74 7.21 5.22 -10.91
CA ASN A 74 6.04 5.07 -11.80
C ASN A 74 5.78 3.59 -12.13
N ILE A 75 6.82 2.82 -12.41
CA ILE A 75 6.72 1.36 -12.66
C ILE A 75 6.20 0.64 -11.41
N MET A 76 6.69 1.00 -10.23
CA MET A 76 6.18 0.47 -8.97
C MET A 76 4.71 0.84 -8.75
N ALA A 77 4.30 2.07 -9.07
CA ALA A 77 2.91 2.50 -8.94
C ALA A 77 1.97 1.69 -9.85
N LEU A 78 2.40 1.39 -11.08
CA LEU A 78 1.66 0.50 -11.98
C LEU A 78 1.52 -0.91 -11.42
N SER A 79 2.60 -1.47 -10.86
CA SER A 79 2.57 -2.78 -10.17
C SER A 79 1.60 -2.76 -8.99
N PHE A 80 1.63 -1.67 -8.21
CA PHE A 80 0.80 -1.50 -7.03
C PHE A 80 -0.69 -1.51 -7.37
N SER A 81 -1.10 -0.95 -8.53
CA SER A 81 -2.50 -0.95 -8.97
C SER A 81 -3.10 -2.35 -9.09
N PHE A 82 -2.32 -3.36 -9.49
CA PHE A 82 -2.78 -4.75 -9.52
C PHE A 82 -3.05 -5.29 -8.11
N GLY A 83 -2.14 -5.00 -7.17
CA GLY A 83 -2.31 -5.35 -5.76
C GLY A 83 -3.53 -4.66 -5.15
N ASP A 84 -3.75 -3.39 -5.47
CA ASP A 84 -4.87 -2.58 -4.97
C ASP A 84 -6.23 -3.09 -5.47
N GLY A 85 -6.32 -3.49 -6.74
CA GLY A 85 -7.53 -4.13 -7.29
C GLY A 85 -7.89 -5.44 -6.57
N LEU A 86 -6.89 -6.30 -6.33
CA LEU A 86 -7.08 -7.52 -5.54
C LEU A 86 -7.39 -7.23 -4.06
N GLN A 87 -6.79 -6.18 -3.50
CA GLN A 87 -7.07 -5.72 -2.14
C GLN A 87 -8.54 -5.38 -1.96
N SER A 88 -9.08 -4.55 -2.87
CA SER A 88 -10.50 -4.15 -2.84
C SER A 88 -11.43 -5.35 -2.92
N THR A 89 -11.09 -6.33 -3.77
CA THR A 89 -11.82 -7.59 -3.88
C THR A 89 -11.76 -8.40 -2.58
N ALA A 90 -10.58 -8.54 -1.97
CA ALA A 90 -10.40 -9.28 -0.73
C ALA A 90 -11.17 -8.64 0.44
N VAL A 91 -11.15 -7.31 0.54
CA VAL A 91 -11.93 -6.55 1.54
C VAL A 91 -13.42 -6.84 1.41
N ALA A 92 -13.96 -6.81 0.19
CA ALA A 92 -15.38 -7.07 -0.05
C ALA A 92 -15.79 -8.52 0.29
N LEU A 93 -14.98 -9.50 -0.11
CA LEU A 93 -15.23 -10.92 0.18
C LEU A 93 -15.16 -11.22 1.68
N ILE A 94 -14.14 -10.70 2.37
CA ILE A 94 -13.97 -10.90 3.82
C ILE A 94 -15.09 -10.21 4.59
N GLY A 95 -15.42 -8.95 4.26
CA GLY A 95 -16.52 -8.24 4.91
C GLY A 95 -17.84 -9.00 4.78
N ARG A 96 -18.11 -9.58 3.60
CA ARG A 96 -19.29 -10.42 3.37
C ARG A 96 -19.26 -11.72 4.18
N SER A 97 -18.15 -12.46 4.17
CA SER A 97 -18.02 -13.73 4.90
C SER A 97 -18.12 -13.55 6.41
N LEU A 98 -17.47 -12.52 6.96
CA LEU A 98 -17.55 -12.19 8.38
C LEU A 98 -18.96 -11.74 8.77
N GLY A 99 -19.62 -10.93 7.93
CA GLY A 99 -21.02 -10.54 8.13
C GLY A 99 -22.00 -11.73 8.08
N ALA A 100 -21.65 -12.79 7.35
CA ALA A 100 -22.41 -14.03 7.32
C ALA A 100 -22.08 -14.99 8.48
N GLY A 101 -21.14 -14.62 9.37
CA GLY A 101 -20.70 -15.46 10.48
C GLY A 101 -19.82 -16.64 10.07
N ASP A 102 -19.22 -16.60 8.88
CA ASP A 102 -18.34 -17.66 8.37
C ASP A 102 -16.85 -17.21 8.37
N PRO A 103 -16.16 -17.41 9.51
CA PRO A 103 -14.78 -16.99 9.69
C PRO A 103 -13.77 -17.81 8.87
N ASP A 104 -14.10 -19.05 8.51
CA ASP A 104 -13.19 -19.93 7.80
C ASP A 104 -13.22 -19.64 6.29
N LEU A 105 -14.40 -19.34 5.76
CA LEU A 105 -14.54 -18.84 4.39
C LEU A 105 -13.78 -17.51 4.19
N ALA A 106 -13.77 -16.62 5.19
CA ALA A 106 -12.99 -15.38 5.13
C ALA A 106 -11.47 -15.63 5.01
N LYS A 107 -10.94 -16.62 5.73
CA LYS A 107 -9.51 -17.01 5.63
C LYS A 107 -9.21 -17.64 4.29
N GLU A 108 -10.12 -18.47 3.77
CA GLU A 108 -9.96 -19.12 2.47
C GLU A 108 -9.91 -18.09 1.34
N TYR A 109 -10.84 -17.13 1.31
CA TYR A 109 -10.80 -16.04 0.34
C TYR A 109 -9.52 -15.22 0.44
N GLY A 110 -9.07 -14.87 1.64
CA GLY A 110 -7.80 -14.15 1.82
C GLY A 110 -6.60 -14.95 1.29
N ARG A 111 -6.58 -16.28 1.47
CA ARG A 111 -5.53 -17.15 0.93
C ARG A 111 -5.59 -17.24 -0.59
N THR A 112 -6.78 -17.38 -1.17
CA THR A 112 -7.01 -17.46 -2.61
C THR A 112 -6.63 -16.15 -3.31
N CYS A 113 -7.07 -15.00 -2.78
CA CYS A 113 -6.67 -13.68 -3.28
C CYS A 113 -5.15 -13.52 -3.27
N ARG A 114 -4.46 -13.96 -2.21
CA ARG A 114 -2.99 -13.94 -2.19
C ARG A 114 -2.38 -14.86 -3.24
N LEU A 115 -2.90 -16.07 -3.44
CA LEU A 115 -2.36 -17.00 -4.45
C LEU A 115 -2.48 -16.40 -5.87
N ILE A 116 -3.63 -15.80 -6.18
CA ILE A 116 -3.83 -15.07 -7.44
C ILE A 116 -2.87 -13.88 -7.53
N GLY A 117 -2.73 -13.10 -6.46
CA GLY A 117 -1.79 -11.98 -6.41
C GLY A 117 -0.34 -12.41 -6.60
N ALA A 118 0.07 -13.54 -6.02
CA ALA A 118 1.40 -14.09 -6.21
C ALA A 118 1.63 -14.55 -7.66
N PHE A 119 0.63 -15.14 -8.31
CA PHE A 119 0.69 -15.46 -9.73
C PHE A 119 0.89 -14.20 -10.59
N ILE A 120 0.09 -13.15 -10.35
CA ILE A 120 0.25 -11.86 -11.05
C ILE A 120 1.64 -11.27 -10.80
N ALA A 121 2.13 -11.33 -9.56
CA ALA A 121 3.45 -10.85 -9.22
C ALA A 121 4.55 -11.59 -10.00
N VAL A 122 4.46 -12.91 -10.12
CA VAL A 122 5.42 -13.72 -10.92
C VAL A 122 5.36 -13.34 -12.41
N CYS A 123 4.17 -13.10 -12.95
CA CYS A 123 4.04 -12.61 -14.33
C CYS A 123 4.70 -11.22 -14.52
N LEU A 124 4.46 -10.29 -13.58
CA LEU A 124 5.08 -8.96 -13.61
C LEU A 124 6.60 -9.02 -13.47
N VAL A 125 7.11 -9.91 -12.61
CA VAL A 125 8.55 -10.19 -12.47
C VAL A 125 9.15 -10.62 -13.80
N GLY A 126 8.50 -11.55 -14.52
CA GLY A 126 8.94 -11.96 -15.85
C GLY A 126 8.99 -10.77 -16.82
N ILE A 127 7.94 -9.96 -16.87
CA ILE A 127 7.88 -8.77 -17.73
C ILE A 127 8.99 -7.78 -17.39
N TYR A 128 9.24 -7.50 -16.11
CA TYR A 128 10.27 -6.56 -15.69
C TYR A 128 11.68 -7.10 -15.88
N TYR A 129 11.91 -8.40 -15.71
CA TYR A 129 13.23 -9.00 -15.93
C TYR A 129 13.64 -8.95 -17.40
N PHE A 130 12.76 -9.39 -18.31
CA PHE A 130 13.06 -9.37 -19.75
C PHE A 130 12.90 -7.98 -20.38
N GLY A 131 12.05 -7.13 -19.82
CA GLY A 131 11.71 -5.82 -20.34
C GLY A 131 12.44 -4.64 -19.70
N ALA A 132 13.32 -4.85 -18.70
CA ALA A 132 13.95 -3.77 -17.93
C ALA A 132 14.61 -2.70 -18.83
N SER A 133 15.51 -3.13 -19.72
CA SER A 133 16.24 -2.22 -20.61
C SER A 133 15.29 -1.54 -21.60
N GLY A 134 14.37 -2.29 -22.22
CA GLY A 134 13.39 -1.75 -23.15
C GLY A 134 12.47 -0.70 -22.51
N LEU A 135 12.00 -0.95 -21.27
CA LEU A 135 11.16 -0.02 -20.53
C LEU A 135 11.89 1.28 -20.21
N TYR A 136 13.16 1.23 -19.83
CA TYR A 136 13.94 2.44 -19.56
C TYR A 136 14.35 3.20 -20.82
N HIS A 137 14.58 2.51 -21.95
CA HIS A 137 14.81 3.15 -23.25
C HIS A 137 13.60 3.93 -23.79
N LEU A 138 12.39 3.66 -23.30
CA LEU A 138 11.22 4.49 -23.62
C LEU A 138 11.31 5.90 -23.02
N PHE A 139 12.06 6.07 -21.93
CA PHE A 139 12.18 7.35 -21.22
C PHE A 139 13.51 8.05 -21.49
N PHE A 140 14.60 7.30 -21.66
CA PHE A 140 15.95 7.86 -21.77
C PHE A 140 16.68 7.34 -23.01
N ARG A 141 17.49 8.21 -23.61
CA ARG A 141 18.40 7.85 -24.72
C ARG A 141 19.83 7.62 -24.23
N GLU A 142 20.15 8.14 -23.06
CA GLU A 142 21.46 8.09 -22.44
C GLU A 142 21.67 6.75 -21.73
N GLU A 143 22.63 5.95 -22.24
CA GLU A 143 22.89 4.59 -21.77
C GLU A 143 23.24 4.50 -20.28
N HIS A 144 23.89 5.53 -19.71
CA HIS A 144 24.24 5.52 -18.30
C HIS A 144 23.02 5.64 -17.38
N ILE A 145 21.99 6.41 -17.77
CA ILE A 145 20.73 6.51 -17.03
C ILE A 145 19.95 5.20 -17.14
N VAL A 146 19.95 4.59 -18.32
CA VAL A 146 19.33 3.28 -18.55
C VAL A 146 19.99 2.21 -17.68
N ALA A 147 21.33 2.19 -17.55
CA ALA A 147 22.04 1.24 -16.69
C ALA A 147 21.67 1.40 -15.19
N ILE A 148 21.55 2.64 -14.71
CA ILE A 148 21.05 2.93 -13.35
C ILE A 148 19.61 2.41 -13.20
N GLY A 149 18.76 2.69 -14.18
CA GLY A 149 17.38 2.25 -14.23
C GLY A 149 17.21 0.73 -14.21
N VAL A 150 18.01 0.01 -15.00
CA VAL A 150 18.04 -1.46 -15.01
C VAL A 150 18.46 -2.00 -13.64
N SER A 151 19.42 -1.37 -12.98
CA SER A 151 19.84 -1.76 -11.63
C SER A 151 18.71 -1.57 -10.61
N ILE A 152 17.98 -0.46 -10.71
CA ILE A 152 16.77 -0.20 -9.91
C ILE A 152 15.69 -1.26 -10.20
N MET A 153 15.49 -1.62 -11.47
CA MET A 153 14.50 -2.60 -11.89
C MET A 153 14.75 -3.99 -11.28
N HIS A 154 16.02 -4.39 -11.15
CA HIS A 154 16.38 -5.64 -10.47
C HIS A 154 15.91 -5.64 -9.00
N VAL A 155 15.97 -4.51 -8.31
CA VAL A 155 15.42 -4.39 -6.95
C VAL A 155 13.89 -4.39 -6.97
N ILE A 156 13.27 -3.69 -7.93
CA ILE A 156 11.81 -3.64 -8.11
C ILE A 156 11.22 -5.04 -8.27
N ILE A 157 11.87 -5.92 -9.02
CA ILE A 157 11.44 -7.31 -9.22
C ILE A 157 11.19 -8.02 -7.88
N PHE A 158 12.08 -7.86 -6.91
CA PHE A 158 11.87 -8.41 -5.57
C PHE A 158 10.78 -7.65 -4.80
N VAL A 159 10.77 -6.32 -4.90
CA VAL A 159 9.77 -5.47 -4.24
C VAL A 159 8.34 -5.87 -4.63
N VAL A 160 8.07 -6.08 -5.92
CA VAL A 160 6.72 -6.33 -6.46
C VAL A 160 6.09 -7.60 -5.87
N ILE A 161 6.89 -8.65 -5.66
CA ILE A 161 6.43 -9.91 -5.05
C ILE A 161 5.89 -9.66 -3.65
N PHE A 162 6.67 -8.98 -2.81
CA PHE A 162 6.27 -8.68 -1.44
C PHE A 162 5.16 -7.65 -1.40
N GLN A 163 5.22 -6.62 -2.26
CA GLN A 163 4.25 -5.53 -2.34
C GLN A 163 2.84 -6.04 -2.63
N ILE A 164 2.66 -6.87 -3.66
CA ILE A 164 1.32 -7.36 -4.02
C ILE A 164 0.76 -8.23 -2.88
N CYS A 165 1.57 -9.13 -2.33
CA CYS A 165 1.13 -10.00 -1.25
C CYS A 165 0.79 -9.24 0.03
N GLN A 166 1.61 -8.26 0.42
CA GLN A 166 1.39 -7.48 1.65
C GLN A 166 0.18 -6.57 1.51
N VAL A 167 -0.02 -5.94 0.36
CA VAL A 167 -1.20 -5.11 0.08
C VAL A 167 -2.49 -5.91 0.23
N ILE A 168 -2.56 -7.12 -0.33
CA ILE A 168 -3.74 -7.99 -0.21
C ILE A 168 -4.01 -8.33 1.26
N TYR A 169 -3.01 -8.81 2.00
CA TYR A 169 -3.20 -9.16 3.42
C TYR A 169 -3.54 -7.96 4.30
N MET A 170 -2.92 -6.80 4.05
CA MET A 170 -3.27 -5.58 4.76
C MET A 170 -4.72 -5.17 4.47
N GLY A 171 -5.20 -5.39 3.24
CA GLY A 171 -6.61 -5.25 2.89
C GLY A 171 -7.51 -6.19 3.66
N CYS A 172 -7.16 -7.48 3.71
CA CYS A 172 -7.91 -8.48 4.46
C CYS A 172 -8.10 -8.06 5.93
N LEU A 173 -7.02 -7.60 6.57
CA LEU A 173 -7.04 -7.12 7.95
C LEU A 173 -7.92 -5.87 8.12
N ARG A 174 -7.82 -4.89 7.20
CA ARG A 174 -8.69 -3.71 7.21
C ARG A 174 -10.16 -4.08 7.00
N GLY A 175 -10.45 -5.01 6.09
CA GLY A 175 -11.80 -5.49 5.80
C GLY A 175 -12.46 -6.22 6.97
N ALA A 176 -11.64 -6.78 7.87
CA ALA A 176 -12.09 -7.38 9.13
C ALA A 176 -12.17 -6.40 10.31
N GLY A 177 -11.85 -5.13 10.11
CA GLY A 177 -11.89 -4.11 11.16
C GLY A 177 -10.58 -3.97 11.96
N ASP A 178 -9.51 -4.69 11.63
CA ASP A 178 -8.19 -4.56 12.30
C ASP A 178 -7.38 -3.37 11.77
N THR A 179 -8.02 -2.22 11.62
CA THR A 179 -7.43 -1.05 10.96
C THR A 179 -6.29 -0.44 11.77
N LEU A 180 -6.39 -0.41 13.10
CA LEU A 180 -5.37 0.13 13.99
C LEU A 180 -4.04 -0.63 13.87
N TYR A 181 -4.08 -1.96 13.84
CA TYR A 181 -2.89 -2.77 13.63
C TYR A 181 -2.24 -2.45 12.28
N THR A 182 -3.05 -2.38 11.21
CA THR A 182 -2.53 -2.08 9.87
C THR A 182 -1.90 -0.69 9.81
N ALA A 183 -2.47 0.30 10.48
CA ALA A 183 -1.94 1.66 10.51
C ALA A 183 -0.58 1.73 11.24
N ILE A 184 -0.48 1.09 12.40
CA ILE A 184 0.77 1.03 13.18
C ILE A 184 1.86 0.28 12.40
N ALA A 185 1.53 -0.89 11.84
CA ALA A 185 2.47 -1.68 11.05
C ALA A 185 2.95 -0.91 9.81
N SER A 186 2.05 -0.25 9.08
CA SER A 186 2.38 0.62 7.95
C SER A 186 3.32 1.74 8.36
N THR A 187 3.02 2.42 9.45
CA THR A 187 3.76 3.59 9.94
C THR A 187 5.19 3.21 10.33
N ILE A 188 5.36 2.16 11.14
CA ILE A 188 6.68 1.68 11.56
C ILE A 188 7.52 1.28 10.35
N SER A 189 6.92 0.56 9.40
CA SER A 189 7.65 0.04 8.24
C SER A 189 8.13 1.16 7.30
N VAL A 190 7.24 2.09 6.95
CA VAL A 190 7.53 3.12 5.94
C VAL A 190 8.29 4.32 6.50
N THR A 191 8.12 4.64 7.79
CA THR A 191 8.79 5.80 8.41
C THR A 191 10.10 5.39 9.06
N ILE A 192 10.14 4.26 9.78
CA ILE A 192 11.34 3.84 10.53
C ILE A 192 12.18 2.91 9.67
N ILE A 193 11.64 1.74 9.29
CA ILE A 193 12.43 0.69 8.63
C ILE A 193 12.96 1.19 7.28
N ARG A 194 12.11 1.79 6.45
CA ARG A 194 12.54 2.33 5.16
C ARG A 194 13.67 3.35 5.32
N THR A 195 13.48 4.36 6.18
CA THR A 195 14.44 5.46 6.34
C THR A 195 15.76 4.95 6.88
N VAL A 196 15.73 4.08 7.90
CA VAL A 196 16.94 3.51 8.51
C VAL A 196 17.69 2.63 7.51
N VAL A 197 17.00 1.74 6.79
CA VAL A 197 17.64 0.85 5.82
C VAL A 197 18.13 1.63 4.61
N SER A 198 17.35 2.59 4.09
CA SER A 198 17.81 3.47 3.00
C SER A 198 19.03 4.29 3.40
N TYR A 199 19.08 4.80 4.63
CA TYR A 199 20.25 5.54 5.13
C TYR A 199 21.47 4.63 5.29
N LEU A 200 21.29 3.45 5.90
CA LEU A 200 22.36 2.47 6.10
C LEU A 200 22.94 2.01 4.76
N PHE A 201 22.10 1.51 3.85
CA PHE A 201 22.58 0.97 2.58
C PHE A 201 23.00 2.06 1.59
N GLY A 202 22.32 3.22 1.60
CA GLY A 202 22.64 4.33 0.71
C GLY A 202 23.94 5.04 1.09
N TYR A 203 24.06 5.47 2.36
CA TYR A 203 25.18 6.30 2.82
C TYR A 203 26.28 5.52 3.51
N THR A 204 25.95 4.57 4.40
CA THR A 204 27.01 3.90 5.21
C THR A 204 27.72 2.79 4.46
N LEU A 205 27.01 2.06 3.59
CA LEU A 205 27.58 1.01 2.74
C LEU A 205 27.97 1.50 1.35
N GLY A 206 27.64 2.75 1.00
CA GLY A 206 28.04 3.37 -0.26
C GLY A 206 27.37 2.79 -1.52
N PHE A 207 26.24 2.07 -1.39
CA PHE A 207 25.52 1.53 -2.55
C PHE A 207 24.70 2.59 -3.30
N GLY A 208 24.73 3.85 -2.87
CA GLY A 208 24.07 4.99 -3.50
C GLY A 208 22.58 4.75 -3.73
N ILE A 209 22.11 4.97 -4.95
CA ILE A 209 20.69 4.83 -5.31
C ILE A 209 20.14 3.42 -5.10
N ILE A 210 20.94 2.38 -5.33
CA ILE A 210 20.53 0.98 -5.10
C ILE A 210 20.28 0.76 -3.60
N GLY A 211 21.11 1.33 -2.73
CA GLY A 211 20.93 1.25 -1.28
C GLY A 211 19.64 1.92 -0.81
N ILE A 212 19.24 3.02 -1.43
CA ILE A 212 17.95 3.67 -1.17
C ILE A 212 16.78 2.72 -1.52
N TRP A 213 16.85 2.10 -2.70
CA TRP A 213 15.88 1.09 -3.14
C TRP A 213 15.86 -0.18 -2.28
N MET A 214 17.00 -0.58 -1.70
CA MET A 214 17.05 -1.66 -0.70
C MET A 214 16.26 -1.29 0.57
N GLY A 215 16.20 -0.02 0.95
CA GLY A 215 15.31 0.43 2.03
C GLY A 215 13.83 0.31 1.67
N VAL A 216 13.47 0.56 0.41
CA VAL A 216 12.09 0.31 -0.08
C VAL A 216 11.79 -1.20 -0.04
N LEU A 217 12.73 -2.06 -0.43
CA LEU A 217 12.59 -3.50 -0.29
C LEU A 217 12.42 -3.92 1.18
N GLY A 218 13.23 -3.37 2.09
CA GLY A 218 13.17 -3.63 3.52
C GLY A 218 11.80 -3.29 4.14
N ASP A 219 11.24 -2.13 3.79
CA ASP A 219 9.87 -1.76 4.15
C ASP A 219 8.86 -2.81 3.67
N GLN A 220 8.92 -3.18 2.39
CA GLN A 220 7.93 -4.08 1.79
C GLN A 220 7.99 -5.49 2.40
N ILE A 221 9.20 -5.98 2.68
CA ILE A 221 9.41 -7.24 3.41
C ILE A 221 8.86 -7.14 4.82
N SER A 222 9.14 -6.05 5.54
CA SER A 222 8.66 -5.89 6.92
C SER A 222 7.13 -5.86 7.00
N ARG A 223 6.46 -5.14 6.09
CA ARG A 223 4.99 -5.12 5.97
C ARG A 223 4.43 -6.49 5.62
N PHE A 224 5.09 -7.20 4.70
CA PHE A 224 4.69 -8.57 4.35
C PHE A 224 4.76 -9.50 5.56
N ILE A 225 5.82 -9.41 6.38
CA ILE A 225 5.97 -10.21 7.59
C ILE A 225 4.89 -9.85 8.60
N PHE A 226 4.69 -8.57 8.91
CA PHE A 226 3.66 -8.13 9.86
C PHE A 226 2.26 -8.56 9.42
N ALA A 227 1.91 -8.34 8.16
CA ALA A 227 0.62 -8.73 7.61
C ALA A 227 0.43 -10.26 7.64
N THR A 228 1.45 -11.04 7.25
CA THR A 228 1.37 -12.51 7.24
C THR A 228 1.29 -13.09 8.64
N VAL A 229 2.08 -12.59 9.59
CA VAL A 229 2.05 -13.05 11.00
C VAL A 229 0.67 -12.78 11.59
N ARG A 230 0.13 -11.56 11.40
CA ARG A 230 -1.19 -11.20 11.90
C ARG A 230 -2.29 -12.02 11.24
N PHE A 231 -2.21 -12.24 9.92
CA PHE A 231 -3.17 -13.05 9.19
C PHE A 231 -3.18 -14.50 9.69
N LYS A 232 -2.00 -15.10 9.94
CA LYS A 232 -1.88 -16.46 10.48
C LYS A 232 -2.35 -16.58 11.92
N GLN A 233 -2.22 -15.54 12.74
CA GLN A 233 -2.72 -15.55 14.12
C GLN A 233 -4.24 -15.68 14.21
N GLY A 234 -4.99 -15.36 13.15
CA GLY A 234 -6.44 -15.56 13.07
C GLY A 234 -7.29 -14.67 13.99
N LYS A 235 -6.70 -13.96 14.97
CA LYS A 235 -7.46 -13.11 15.91
C LYS A 235 -8.17 -11.93 15.23
N TRP A 236 -7.76 -11.57 14.01
CA TRP A 236 -8.41 -10.54 13.20
C TRP A 236 -9.85 -10.92 12.83
N VAL A 237 -10.18 -12.22 12.80
CA VAL A 237 -11.50 -12.75 12.47
C VAL A 237 -12.50 -12.62 13.61
N GLN A 238 -12.02 -12.44 14.84
CA GLN A 238 -12.85 -12.34 16.05
C GLN A 238 -13.20 -10.90 16.43
N ILE A 239 -12.74 -9.91 15.65
CA ILE A 239 -13.02 -8.51 15.90
C ILE A 239 -14.50 -8.26 15.63
N LYS A 240 -15.26 -7.93 16.67
CA LYS A 240 -16.63 -7.44 16.52
C LYS A 240 -16.57 -6.01 16.00
N ILE A 241 -17.01 -5.82 14.76
CA ILE A 241 -17.21 -4.53 14.11
C ILE A 241 -18.54 -3.93 14.59
#